data_AF-F0SPZ9-F1
#
_entry.id   AF-F0SPZ9-F1
#
_cell.length_a   1.000
_cell.length_b   1.000
_cell.length_c   1.000
_cell.angle_alpha   90.00
_cell.angle_beta   90.00
_cell.angle_gamma   90.00
#
_symmetry.space_group_name_H-M   'P 1'
#
loop_
_entity.id
_entity.type
_entity.pdbx_description
1 polymer ?
#
loop_
_entity_poly.entity_id
_entity_poly.type
_entity_poly.pdbx_seq_one_letter_code
_entity_poly.pdbx_strand_id
1 'polypeptide(L)'
;MRHGVRKSDGVQQHRSQNSQNSGFTLIELLVAIGIIGLLAGLLLAGVQSAISAASTAKAANELRNLETALTSFHSEFGQYPPSYIILHETASGWGNTDTATVRSLAILRKIWPNFNPTDIDINQDGTVAADTDPVELHGEECLAFFLGGVVDNSNLIGFSKNVANPFSRTGDSRIGPFYEFDPARFVDKDGDGMPEYLDTYSGQQNPILYFSSYDGRGYRVAEITGTGAPSYRQSSLVNGIYRQGVETNPTMGQADDTPAWNQKTYQLISPGVDTFYGEGGYYKADDTGGMAQEDRDNLTNFVSGKLN
;
A
#
# COMPACT_ATOMS: atom_id res chain seq x y z
N MET A 1 31.32 -108.32 21.11
CA MET A 1 30.59 -108.20 19.82
C MET A 1 29.94 -106.80 19.83
N ARG A 2 30.38 -105.85 18.99
CA ARG A 2 29.82 -105.44 17.68
C ARG A 2 28.37 -104.92 17.71
N HIS A 3 28.12 -103.81 16.98
CA HIS A 3 26.85 -103.05 16.77
C HIS A 3 26.32 -102.32 18.04
N GLY A 4 25.91 -101.04 18.03
CA GLY A 4 25.87 -99.94 17.05
C GLY A 4 25.43 -98.63 17.79
N VAL A 5 24.92 -97.53 17.22
CA VAL A 5 24.59 -97.06 15.86
C VAL A 5 24.71 -95.50 15.81
N ARG A 6 24.91 -94.92 14.62
CA ARG A 6 24.84 -93.49 14.18
C ARG A 6 24.15 -92.45 15.11
N LYS A 7 24.70 -91.22 15.11
CA LYS A 7 24.00 -90.05 14.53
C LYS A 7 24.98 -89.04 13.94
N SER A 8 24.52 -88.27 12.96
CA SER A 8 25.31 -87.33 12.15
C SER A 8 24.71 -85.93 12.25
N ASP A 9 25.44 -85.00 12.85
CA ASP A 9 25.00 -83.61 12.98
C ASP A 9 25.66 -82.76 11.88
N GLY A 10 24.84 -82.26 10.97
CA GLY A 10 25.28 -81.37 9.89
C GLY A 10 25.43 -79.94 10.40
N VAL A 11 26.66 -79.42 10.41
CA VAL A 11 26.95 -78.04 10.78
C VAL A 11 26.49 -77.09 9.66
N GLN A 12 25.43 -76.33 9.90
CA GLN A 12 25.04 -75.22 9.03
C GLN A 12 26.04 -74.07 9.21
N GLN A 13 26.82 -73.76 8.18
CA GLN A 13 27.70 -72.58 8.19
C GLN A 13 26.90 -71.31 7.87
N HIS A 14 26.66 -70.50 8.90
CA HIS A 14 26.25 -69.10 8.69
C HIS A 14 27.37 -68.34 7.98
N ARG A 15 27.13 -67.89 6.74
CA ARG A 15 27.96 -66.87 6.10
C ARG A 15 27.72 -65.54 6.82
N SER A 16 28.63 -65.15 7.72
CA SER A 16 28.71 -63.76 8.17
C SER A 16 28.99 -62.88 6.95
N GLN A 17 28.01 -62.06 6.54
CA GLN A 17 28.27 -60.97 5.62
C GLN A 17 29.19 -59.98 6.33
N ASN A 18 30.41 -59.87 5.82
CA ASN A 18 31.43 -59.01 6.41
C ASN A 18 31.09 -57.55 6.05
N SER A 19 30.35 -56.86 6.92
CA SER A 19 30.02 -55.45 6.75
C SER A 19 31.30 -54.61 6.80
N GLN A 20 31.82 -54.24 5.63
CA GLN A 20 32.95 -53.33 5.52
C GLN A 20 32.51 -51.93 5.96
N ASN A 21 32.67 -51.66 7.25
CA ASN A 21 32.48 -50.32 7.81
C ASN A 21 33.64 -49.43 7.36
N SER A 22 33.50 -48.83 6.17
CA SER A 22 34.41 -47.80 5.67
C SER A 22 34.28 -46.55 6.53
N GLY A 23 35.29 -46.28 7.36
CA GLY A 23 35.38 -45.03 8.11
C GLY A 23 35.72 -43.86 7.19
N PHE A 24 35.05 -42.72 7.37
CA PHE A 24 35.36 -41.48 6.67
C PHE A 24 36.77 -40.99 7.01
N THR A 25 37.52 -40.56 6.00
CA THR A 25 38.81 -39.88 6.19
C THR A 25 38.62 -38.40 6.51
N LEU A 26 39.60 -37.81 7.21
CA LEU A 26 39.61 -36.37 7.50
C LEU A 26 39.58 -35.51 6.23
N ILE A 27 40.18 -35.98 5.12
CA ILE A 27 40.22 -35.24 3.86
C ILE A 27 38.88 -35.27 3.13
N GLU A 28 38.14 -36.39 3.15
CA GLU A 28 36.78 -36.46 2.59
C GLU A 28 35.83 -35.51 3.33
N LEU A 29 35.92 -35.46 4.67
CA LEU A 29 35.14 -34.53 5.48
C LEU A 29 35.51 -33.06 5.18
N LEU A 30 36.81 -32.76 5.08
CA LEU A 30 37.31 -31.41 4.79
C LEU A 30 36.91 -30.92 3.38
N VAL A 31 36.96 -31.78 2.37
CA VAL A 31 36.47 -31.46 1.03
C VAL A 31 34.95 -31.27 1.02
N ALA A 32 34.19 -32.12 1.74
CA ALA A 32 32.74 -31.99 1.83
C ALA A 32 32.30 -30.65 2.45
N ILE A 33 32.88 -30.24 3.59
CA ILE A 33 32.56 -28.93 4.20
C ILE A 33 33.03 -27.75 3.32
N GLY A 34 34.13 -27.91 2.57
CA GLY A 34 34.59 -26.92 1.61
C GLY A 34 33.61 -26.70 0.45
N ILE A 35 33.07 -27.79 -0.11
CA ILE A 35 32.03 -27.74 -1.15
C ILE A 35 30.74 -27.14 -0.61
N ILE A 36 30.29 -27.54 0.58
CA ILE A 36 29.09 -26.97 1.22
C ILE A 36 29.26 -25.46 1.47
N GLY A 37 30.43 -25.03 1.97
CA GLY A 37 30.74 -23.62 2.19
C GLY A 37 30.74 -22.80 0.90
N LEU A 38 31.31 -23.33 -0.19
CA LEU A 38 31.28 -22.69 -1.51
C LEU A 38 29.85 -22.55 -2.04
N LEU A 39 29.05 -23.62 -2.00
CA LEU A 39 27.67 -23.61 -2.46
C LEU A 39 26.80 -22.67 -1.62
N ALA A 40 26.92 -22.70 -0.29
CA ALA A 40 26.20 -21.79 0.60
C ALA A 40 26.55 -20.32 0.34
N GLY A 41 27.83 -20.00 0.12
CA GLY A 41 28.28 -18.63 -0.21
C GLY A 41 27.67 -18.10 -1.50
N LEU A 42 27.60 -18.94 -2.55
CA LEU A 42 26.96 -18.57 -3.83
C LEU A 42 25.43 -18.40 -3.68
N LEU A 43 24.78 -19.24 -2.87
CA LEU A 43 23.34 -19.16 -2.64
C LEU A 43 22.94 -17.87 -1.89
N LEU A 44 23.69 -17.46 -0.86
CA LEU A 44 23.38 -16.27 -0.06
C LEU A 44 23.30 -14.98 -0.90
N ALA A 45 24.22 -14.80 -1.86
CA ALA A 45 24.22 -13.63 -2.73
C ALA A 45 22.98 -13.57 -3.64
N GLY A 46 22.52 -14.72 -4.14
CA GLY A 46 21.29 -14.80 -4.97
C GLY A 46 20.01 -14.55 -4.16
N VAL A 47 19.96 -15.02 -2.91
CA VAL A 47 18.78 -14.88 -2.04
C VAL A 47 18.42 -13.42 -1.76
N GLN A 48 19.41 -12.54 -1.50
CA GLN A 48 19.11 -11.13 -1.21
C GLN A 48 18.48 -10.38 -2.41
N SER A 49 18.93 -10.70 -3.62
CA SER A 49 18.33 -10.15 -4.85
C SER A 49 16.91 -10.66 -5.06
N ALA A 50 16.68 -11.97 -4.85
CA ALA A 50 15.35 -12.57 -4.93
C ALA A 50 14.36 -11.99 -3.91
N ILE A 51 14.80 -11.72 -2.68
CA ILE A 51 13.97 -11.06 -1.64
C ILE A 51 13.60 -9.63 -2.06
N SER A 52 14.56 -8.82 -2.55
CA SER A 52 14.28 -7.45 -3.00
C SER A 52 13.29 -7.41 -4.18
N ALA A 53 13.47 -8.31 -5.15
CA ALA A 53 12.55 -8.47 -6.26
C ALA A 53 11.15 -8.94 -5.81
N ALA A 54 11.07 -9.86 -4.84
CA ALA A 54 9.81 -10.32 -4.27
C ALA A 54 9.07 -9.21 -3.50
N SER A 55 9.77 -8.37 -2.72
CA SER A 55 9.18 -7.20 -2.06
C SER A 55 8.64 -6.19 -3.07
N THR A 56 9.42 -5.87 -4.12
CA THR A 56 8.96 -4.98 -5.20
C THR A 56 7.75 -5.57 -5.94
N ALA A 57 7.73 -6.88 -6.19
CA ALA A 57 6.60 -7.56 -6.81
C ALA A 57 5.36 -7.56 -5.89
N LYS A 58 5.53 -7.66 -4.57
CA LYS A 58 4.44 -7.54 -3.59
C LYS A 58 3.83 -6.13 -3.63
N ALA A 59 4.65 -5.09 -3.52
CA ALA A 59 4.20 -3.69 -3.60
C ALA A 59 3.51 -3.37 -4.95
N ALA A 60 4.08 -3.83 -6.07
CA ALA A 60 3.48 -3.65 -7.38
C ALA A 60 2.14 -4.41 -7.57
N ASN A 61 1.93 -5.52 -6.85
CA ASN A 61 0.64 -6.21 -6.84
C ASN A 61 -0.35 -5.54 -5.88
N GLU A 62 0.11 -4.98 -4.76
CA GLU A 62 -0.70 -4.16 -3.85
C GLU A 62 -1.33 -2.98 -4.59
N LEU A 63 -0.53 -2.23 -5.36
CA LEU A 63 -1.03 -1.11 -6.17
C LEU A 63 -2.10 -1.56 -7.18
N ARG A 64 -1.90 -2.70 -7.87
CA ARG A 64 -2.90 -3.25 -8.79
C ARG A 64 -4.20 -3.66 -8.11
N ASN A 65 -4.12 -4.17 -6.88
CA ASN A 65 -5.30 -4.51 -6.09
C ASN A 65 -6.04 -3.23 -5.64
N LEU A 66 -5.31 -2.19 -5.25
CA LEU A 66 -5.86 -0.86 -4.95
C LEU A 66 -6.50 -0.21 -6.19
N GLU A 67 -5.89 -0.30 -7.38
CA GLU A 67 -6.50 0.14 -8.65
C GLU A 67 -7.81 -0.59 -8.95
N THR A 68 -7.87 -1.90 -8.64
CA THR A 68 -9.09 -2.71 -8.78
C THR A 68 -10.18 -2.28 -7.80
N ALA A 69 -9.80 -1.97 -6.55
CA ALA A 69 -10.71 -1.43 -5.53
C ALA A 69 -11.22 -0.03 -5.90
N LEU A 70 -10.36 0.87 -6.39
CA LEU A 70 -10.72 2.21 -6.88
C LEU A 70 -11.67 2.14 -8.07
N THR A 71 -11.45 1.20 -8.99
CA THR A 71 -12.36 0.95 -10.12
C THR A 71 -13.71 0.40 -9.65
N SER A 72 -13.71 -0.45 -8.61
CA SER A 72 -14.94 -0.99 -8.02
C SER A 72 -15.73 0.09 -7.27
N PHE A 73 -15.07 0.95 -6.51
CA PHE A 73 -15.66 2.13 -5.88
C PHE A 73 -16.28 3.07 -6.91
N HIS A 74 -15.56 3.37 -7.99
CA HIS A 74 -16.09 4.17 -9.10
C HIS A 74 -17.29 3.50 -9.78
N SER A 75 -17.32 2.17 -9.87
CA SER A 75 -18.48 1.45 -10.42
C SER A 75 -19.72 1.52 -9.53
N GLU A 76 -19.56 1.61 -8.20
CA GLU A 76 -20.67 1.73 -7.24
C GLU A 76 -21.18 3.19 -7.16
N PHE A 77 -20.27 4.16 -7.05
CA PHE A 77 -20.61 5.56 -6.74
C PHE A 77 -20.47 6.55 -7.90
N GLY A 78 -20.04 6.10 -9.08
CA GLY A 78 -19.95 6.93 -10.29
C GLY A 78 -18.87 8.02 -10.26
N GLN A 79 -17.91 7.92 -9.34
CA GLN A 79 -16.70 8.75 -9.26
C GLN A 79 -15.60 8.03 -8.47
N TYR A 80 -14.35 8.40 -8.70
CA TYR A 80 -13.26 7.97 -7.82
C TYR A 80 -13.35 8.68 -6.45
N PRO A 81 -12.71 8.13 -5.40
CA PRO A 81 -12.54 8.85 -4.14
C PRO A 81 -11.94 10.26 -4.36
N PRO A 82 -12.34 11.26 -3.56
CA PRO A 82 -11.63 12.53 -3.49
C PRO A 82 -10.23 12.33 -2.91
N SER A 83 -9.30 13.27 -3.16
CA SER A 83 -7.98 13.31 -2.50
C SER A 83 -7.88 14.38 -1.41
N TYR A 84 -9.02 14.96 -1.04
CA TYR A 84 -9.18 15.82 0.13
C TYR A 84 -10.66 16.01 0.42
N ILE A 85 -11.08 15.74 1.65
CA ILE A 85 -12.38 16.16 2.20
C ILE A 85 -12.25 16.61 3.65
N ILE A 86 -13.16 17.49 4.05
CA ILE A 86 -13.39 17.82 5.45
C ILE A 86 -14.63 17.04 5.92
N LEU A 87 -14.48 16.35 7.04
CA LEU A 87 -15.56 15.75 7.82
C LEU A 87 -15.80 16.59 9.09
N HIS A 88 -17.07 16.72 9.49
CA HIS A 88 -17.45 17.37 10.74
C HIS A 88 -18.28 16.39 11.58
N GLU A 89 -18.07 16.40 12.89
CA GLU A 89 -18.85 15.58 13.82
C GLU A 89 -20.22 16.19 14.12
N THR A 90 -20.33 17.52 14.15
CA THR A 90 -21.57 18.25 14.48
C THR A 90 -22.35 18.73 13.25
N ALA A 91 -23.68 18.75 13.37
CA ALA A 91 -24.55 19.40 12.37
C ALA A 91 -24.22 20.89 12.13
N SER A 92 -23.66 21.58 13.14
CA SER A 92 -23.19 22.97 13.02
C SER A 92 -21.95 23.11 12.13
N GLY A 93 -21.00 22.19 12.21
CA GLY A 93 -19.80 22.18 11.36
C GLY A 93 -20.16 22.07 9.88
N TRP A 94 -21.06 21.14 9.54
CA TRP A 94 -21.63 21.00 8.19
C TRP A 94 -22.46 22.20 7.71
N GLY A 95 -22.90 23.07 8.62
CA GLY A 95 -23.57 24.33 8.30
C GLY A 95 -22.62 25.47 7.90
N ASN A 96 -21.30 25.27 8.01
CA ASN A 96 -20.29 26.26 7.66
C ASN A 96 -20.27 26.56 6.15
N THR A 97 -20.09 27.83 5.79
CA THR A 97 -20.03 28.32 4.40
C THR A 97 -18.60 28.36 3.83
N ASP A 98 -17.62 27.86 4.57
CA ASP A 98 -16.28 27.59 4.07
C ASP A 98 -16.31 26.76 2.76
N THR A 99 -15.44 27.12 1.81
CA THR A 99 -15.36 26.50 0.49
C THR A 99 -14.93 25.03 0.54
N ALA A 100 -14.12 24.63 1.54
CA ALA A 100 -13.71 23.25 1.71
C ALA A 100 -14.84 22.37 2.27
N THR A 101 -15.55 22.82 3.29
CA THR A 101 -16.73 22.16 3.87
C THR A 101 -17.86 22.04 2.85
N VAL A 102 -18.22 23.13 2.17
CA VAL A 102 -19.27 23.12 1.12
C VAL A 102 -18.92 22.16 -0.02
N ARG A 103 -17.66 22.10 -0.44
CA ARG A 103 -17.16 21.16 -1.45
C ARG A 103 -17.21 19.71 -0.95
N SER A 104 -16.81 19.45 0.28
CA SER A 104 -16.81 18.11 0.89
C SER A 104 -18.23 17.57 1.02
N LEU A 105 -19.16 18.40 1.50
CA LEU A 105 -20.58 18.08 1.56
C LEU A 105 -21.18 17.81 0.17
N ALA A 106 -20.75 18.54 -0.87
CA ALA A 106 -21.18 18.30 -2.25
C ALA A 106 -20.60 16.98 -2.83
N ILE A 107 -19.36 16.62 -2.48
CA ILE A 107 -18.76 15.33 -2.84
C ILE A 107 -19.50 14.19 -2.14
N LEU A 108 -19.69 14.27 -0.83
CA LEU A 108 -20.42 13.26 -0.05
C LEU A 108 -21.85 13.08 -0.54
N ARG A 109 -22.55 14.17 -0.91
CA ARG A 109 -23.89 14.08 -1.51
C ARG A 109 -23.92 13.57 -2.96
N LYS A 110 -22.80 13.53 -3.67
CA LYS A 110 -22.71 12.81 -4.96
C LYS A 110 -22.58 11.29 -4.75
N ILE A 111 -21.87 10.87 -3.69
CA ILE A 111 -21.74 9.45 -3.29
C ILE A 111 -23.05 8.94 -2.67
N TRP A 112 -23.62 9.74 -1.76
CA TRP A 112 -24.80 9.42 -0.95
C TRP A 112 -25.84 10.55 -1.08
N PRO A 113 -26.78 10.47 -2.05
CA PRO A 113 -27.69 11.58 -2.41
C PRO A 113 -28.53 12.18 -1.28
N ASN A 114 -28.81 11.40 -0.22
CA ASN A 114 -29.58 11.84 0.94
C ASN A 114 -28.73 12.06 2.19
N PHE A 115 -27.40 12.17 2.06
CA PHE A 115 -26.47 12.36 3.19
C PHE A 115 -26.92 13.53 4.06
N ASN A 116 -27.34 13.17 5.28
CA ASN A 116 -27.88 14.08 6.27
C ASN A 116 -26.98 14.04 7.50
N PRO A 117 -26.02 14.96 7.60
CA PRO A 117 -25.13 15.01 8.75
C PRO A 117 -25.91 15.39 10.01
N THR A 118 -26.20 14.38 10.82
CA THR A 118 -26.47 14.53 12.25
C THR A 118 -25.20 14.26 13.02
N ASP A 119 -25.22 14.54 14.32
CA ASP A 119 -24.11 14.31 15.24
C ASP A 119 -23.59 12.85 15.11
N ILE A 120 -22.38 12.68 14.56
CA ILE A 120 -21.71 11.40 14.28
C ILE A 120 -20.28 11.50 14.81
N ASP A 121 -19.95 10.58 15.73
CA ASP A 121 -18.58 10.27 16.14
C ASP A 121 -17.85 9.62 14.94
N ILE A 122 -16.89 10.30 14.33
CA ILE A 122 -16.14 9.85 13.15
C ILE A 122 -14.82 9.24 13.61
N ASN A 123 -14.06 9.94 14.44
CA ASN A 123 -12.70 9.54 14.88
C ASN A 123 -12.67 8.53 16.05
N GLN A 124 -13.78 8.31 16.77
CA GLN A 124 -13.90 7.48 17.98
C GLN A 124 -13.20 8.01 19.24
N ASP A 125 -12.99 9.32 19.37
CA ASP A 125 -12.55 9.94 20.62
C ASP A 125 -13.66 10.03 21.68
N GLY A 126 -14.93 9.90 21.25
CA GLY A 126 -16.12 9.92 22.09
C GLY A 126 -16.76 11.28 22.33
N THR A 127 -16.42 12.34 21.58
CA THR A 127 -16.77 13.74 21.90
C THR A 127 -17.57 14.54 20.87
N VAL A 128 -18.49 13.89 20.14
CA VAL A 128 -19.34 14.47 19.07
C VAL A 128 -19.92 15.88 19.27
N ALA A 129 -20.44 16.21 20.46
CA ALA A 129 -21.18 17.47 20.69
C ALA A 129 -20.32 18.63 21.23
N ALA A 130 -19.06 18.33 21.58
CA ALA A 130 -18.08 19.31 22.05
C ALA A 130 -16.95 19.51 21.04
N ASP A 131 -16.74 18.54 20.13
CA ASP A 131 -15.82 18.67 19.03
C ASP A 131 -16.37 19.66 17.97
N THR A 132 -15.65 20.77 17.82
CA THR A 132 -15.90 21.78 16.80
C THR A 132 -14.85 21.77 15.71
N ASP A 133 -13.83 20.93 15.86
CA ASP A 133 -12.68 20.91 14.99
C ASP A 133 -12.94 19.90 13.85
N PRO A 134 -12.69 20.26 12.60
CA PRO A 134 -12.89 19.36 11.47
C PRO A 134 -11.84 18.25 11.44
N VAL A 135 -12.24 17.05 11.02
CA VAL A 135 -11.34 15.97 10.63
C VAL A 135 -11.01 16.15 9.14
N GLU A 136 -9.74 16.39 8.79
CA GLU A 136 -9.30 16.80 7.45
C GLU A 136 -8.62 15.67 6.69
N LEU A 137 -9.41 14.78 6.07
CA LEU A 137 -8.85 13.66 5.32
C LEU A 137 -8.14 14.15 4.05
N HIS A 138 -6.82 13.99 4.01
CA HIS A 138 -5.97 14.14 2.84
C HIS A 138 -6.04 12.88 1.95
N GLY A 139 -5.24 12.84 0.87
CA GLY A 139 -5.34 11.80 -0.15
C GLY A 139 -5.06 10.40 0.38
N GLU A 140 -4.09 10.31 1.27
CA GLU A 140 -3.57 9.10 1.90
C GLU A 140 -4.64 8.41 2.77
N GLU A 141 -5.33 9.19 3.59
CA GLU A 141 -6.45 8.72 4.41
C GLU A 141 -7.72 8.54 3.59
N CYS A 142 -7.99 9.41 2.61
CA CYS A 142 -9.11 9.26 1.69
C CYS A 142 -9.06 7.90 0.98
N LEU A 143 -7.86 7.43 0.60
CA LEU A 143 -7.66 6.10 0.02
C LEU A 143 -8.11 5.00 1.00
N ALA A 144 -7.68 5.08 2.26
CA ALA A 144 -8.06 4.13 3.30
C ALA A 144 -9.56 4.20 3.62
N PHE A 145 -10.07 5.38 3.95
CA PHE A 145 -11.46 5.65 4.32
C PHE A 145 -12.45 5.26 3.21
N PHE A 146 -12.24 5.67 1.96
CA PHE A 146 -13.23 5.39 0.91
C PHE A 146 -13.17 3.95 0.39
N LEU A 147 -12.02 3.29 0.40
CA LEU A 147 -11.92 1.88 0.01
C LEU A 147 -12.23 0.91 1.16
N GLY A 148 -11.89 1.29 2.39
CA GLY A 148 -12.03 0.45 3.58
C GLY A 148 -13.31 0.72 4.36
N GLY A 149 -13.82 1.96 4.36
CA GLY A 149 -14.99 2.39 5.13
C GLY A 149 -14.65 3.13 6.42
N VAL A 150 -15.63 3.19 7.33
CA VAL A 150 -15.41 3.77 8.66
C VAL A 150 -14.53 2.87 9.53
N VAL A 151 -13.69 3.49 10.37
CA VAL A 151 -12.93 2.80 11.42
C VAL A 151 -13.90 2.21 12.44
N ASP A 152 -13.64 0.99 12.92
CA ASP A 152 -14.29 0.34 14.07
C ASP A 152 -13.28 -0.64 14.69
N ASN A 153 -12.92 -0.45 15.97
CA ASN A 153 -11.93 -1.28 16.67
C ASN A 153 -10.65 -1.56 15.84
N SER A 154 -10.03 -0.50 15.30
CA SER A 154 -8.84 -0.53 14.42
C SER A 154 -9.01 -1.23 13.05
N ASN A 155 -10.22 -1.66 12.69
CA ASN A 155 -10.53 -2.23 11.37
C ASN A 155 -11.33 -1.22 10.54
N LEU A 156 -11.27 -1.31 9.21
CA LEU A 156 -12.17 -0.56 8.34
C LEU A 156 -13.30 -1.48 7.87
N ILE A 157 -14.55 -1.09 8.13
CA ILE A 157 -15.71 -2.01 8.04
C ILE A 157 -16.71 -1.65 6.93
N GLY A 158 -16.29 -0.96 5.88
CA GLY A 158 -17.16 -0.42 4.84
C GLY A 158 -18.07 0.72 5.32
N PHE A 159 -19.08 1.04 4.53
CA PHE A 159 -20.10 2.05 4.84
C PHE A 159 -21.47 1.41 5.02
N SER A 160 -22.34 2.01 5.83
CA SER A 160 -23.75 1.60 5.91
C SER A 160 -24.47 1.81 4.57
N LYS A 161 -25.37 0.88 4.21
CA LYS A 161 -26.33 1.04 3.10
C LYS A 161 -27.37 2.14 3.35
N ASN A 162 -27.48 2.64 4.57
CA ASN A 162 -28.30 3.81 4.87
C ASN A 162 -27.63 5.07 4.31
N VAL A 163 -27.99 5.44 3.08
CA VAL A 163 -27.45 6.63 2.39
C VAL A 163 -27.71 7.97 3.09
N ALA A 164 -28.55 8.01 4.14
CA ALA A 164 -28.70 9.20 4.98
C ALA A 164 -27.66 9.26 6.11
N ASN A 165 -27.21 8.10 6.61
CA ASN A 165 -26.15 7.94 7.62
C ASN A 165 -25.19 6.80 7.22
N PRO A 166 -24.34 7.01 6.18
CA PRO A 166 -23.41 5.99 5.68
C PRO A 166 -22.28 5.68 6.68
N PHE A 167 -22.06 6.53 7.67
CA PHE A 167 -21.03 6.36 8.70
C PHE A 167 -21.51 5.58 9.92
N SER A 168 -22.78 5.18 9.98
CA SER A 168 -23.30 4.32 11.04
C SER A 168 -22.46 3.06 11.20
N ARG A 169 -22.02 2.78 12.44
CA ARG A 169 -21.28 1.55 12.78
C ARG A 169 -22.20 0.35 12.97
N THR A 170 -23.47 0.56 13.35
CA THR A 170 -24.37 -0.49 13.85
C THR A 170 -25.62 -0.71 12.99
N GLY A 171 -26.26 -1.87 13.16
CA GLY A 171 -27.62 -2.18 12.68
C GLY A 171 -27.80 -2.46 11.18
N ASP A 172 -27.00 -1.84 10.32
CA ASP A 172 -27.20 -1.85 8.87
C ASP A 172 -26.33 -2.88 8.12
N SER A 173 -26.83 -3.33 6.97
CA SER A 173 -26.01 -3.99 5.95
C SER A 173 -25.03 -3.00 5.31
N ARG A 174 -23.87 -3.48 4.86
CA ARG A 174 -22.74 -2.62 4.46
C ARG A 174 -22.41 -2.69 2.97
N ILE A 175 -21.78 -1.63 2.47
CA ILE A 175 -21.15 -1.50 1.15
C ILE A 175 -19.64 -1.44 1.38
N GLY A 176 -18.89 -2.24 0.64
CA GLY A 176 -17.48 -2.48 0.92
C GLY A 176 -17.25 -3.29 2.22
N PRO A 177 -15.99 -3.36 2.71
CA PRO A 177 -14.80 -2.74 2.11
C PRO A 177 -14.59 -3.16 0.65
N PHE A 178 -14.15 -2.22 -0.18
CA PHE A 178 -13.67 -2.46 -1.54
C PHE A 178 -12.22 -2.97 -1.54
N TYR A 179 -11.48 -2.69 -0.46
CA TYR A 179 -10.14 -3.18 -0.21
C TYR A 179 -9.98 -3.69 1.22
N GLU A 180 -9.51 -4.92 1.38
CA GLU A 180 -9.21 -5.53 2.67
C GLU A 180 -7.84 -5.06 3.15
N PHE A 181 -7.82 -3.97 3.92
CA PHE A 181 -6.61 -3.41 4.51
C PHE A 181 -6.07 -4.29 5.64
N ASP A 182 -4.76 -4.27 5.85
CA ASP A 182 -4.06 -4.89 6.97
C ASP A 182 -3.89 -3.87 8.11
N PRO A 183 -4.60 -3.99 9.26
CA PRO A 183 -4.50 -3.03 10.35
C PRO A 183 -3.09 -2.84 10.91
N ALA A 184 -2.20 -3.82 10.75
CA ALA A 184 -0.80 -3.70 11.18
C ALA A 184 0.04 -2.73 10.31
N ARG A 185 -0.53 -2.24 9.20
CA ARG A 185 0.06 -1.22 8.32
C ARG A 185 -0.66 0.13 8.35
N PHE A 186 -1.61 0.32 9.25
CA PHE A 186 -2.13 1.66 9.51
C PHE A 186 -1.14 2.46 10.36
N VAL A 187 -1.01 3.73 10.00
CA VAL A 187 -0.35 4.78 10.75
C VAL A 187 -1.32 5.96 10.86
N ASP A 188 -1.10 6.83 11.83
CA ASP A 188 -1.74 8.13 11.97
C ASP A 188 -0.57 9.13 12.08
N LYS A 189 -0.35 9.94 11.04
CA LYS A 189 0.85 10.77 10.89
C LYS A 189 0.70 12.20 11.40
N ASP A 190 -0.48 12.78 11.29
CA ASP A 190 -0.80 14.15 11.72
C ASP A 190 -1.61 14.20 13.02
N GLY A 191 -2.16 13.06 13.48
CA GLY A 191 -2.75 12.90 14.81
C GLY A 191 -4.25 13.17 14.86
N ASP A 192 -4.97 13.08 13.74
CA ASP A 192 -6.41 13.34 13.66
C ASP A 192 -7.29 12.09 13.93
N GLY A 193 -6.65 10.91 14.09
CA GLY A 193 -7.28 9.62 14.34
C GLY A 193 -7.66 8.82 13.08
N MET A 194 -7.40 9.35 11.88
CA MET A 194 -7.66 8.67 10.62
C MET A 194 -6.45 7.86 10.15
N PRO A 195 -6.65 6.64 9.62
CA PRO A 195 -5.52 5.77 9.26
C PRO A 195 -5.03 6.01 7.84
N GLU A 196 -3.73 6.22 7.68
CA GLU A 196 -3.04 6.13 6.39
C GLU A 196 -2.41 4.75 6.23
N TYR A 197 -2.25 4.30 4.98
CA TYR A 197 -1.81 2.93 4.71
C TYR A 197 -0.37 2.84 4.19
N LEU A 198 0.49 2.21 4.98
CA LEU A 198 1.89 1.96 4.64
C LEU A 198 2.03 0.94 3.50
N ASP A 199 2.99 1.17 2.61
CA ASP A 199 3.37 0.18 1.60
C ASP A 199 3.99 -1.09 2.25
N THR A 200 4.00 -2.17 1.49
CA THR A 200 4.36 -3.53 1.87
C THR A 200 5.85 -3.78 2.16
N TYR A 201 6.72 -2.79 1.94
CA TYR A 201 8.16 -2.88 2.20
C TYR A 201 8.47 -2.95 3.71
N SER A 202 9.53 -3.67 4.06
CA SER A 202 9.91 -3.87 5.47
C SER A 202 10.46 -2.58 6.08
N GLY A 203 9.88 -2.14 7.19
CA GLY A 203 10.28 -0.90 7.87
C GLY A 203 9.80 0.38 7.19
N GLN A 204 8.83 0.27 6.26
CA GLN A 204 8.19 1.41 5.64
C GLN A 204 7.63 2.37 6.71
N GLN A 205 7.85 3.66 6.50
CA GLN A 205 7.37 4.72 7.40
C GLN A 205 6.35 5.62 6.75
N ASN A 206 6.28 5.68 5.42
CA ASN A 206 5.42 6.61 4.70
C ASN A 206 4.31 5.86 3.94
N PRO A 207 3.09 6.44 3.86
CA PRO A 207 1.93 5.79 3.25
C PRO A 207 2.06 5.66 1.72
N ILE A 208 1.06 5.05 1.09
CA ILE A 208 0.86 5.14 -0.36
C ILE A 208 0.12 6.45 -0.64
N LEU A 209 0.70 7.34 -1.46
CA LEU A 209 0.03 8.58 -1.86
C LEU A 209 -1.11 8.28 -2.81
N TYR A 210 -2.19 9.06 -2.68
CA TYR A 210 -3.31 9.02 -3.59
C TYR A 210 -3.76 10.43 -3.98
N PHE A 211 -3.79 10.69 -5.29
CA PHE A 211 -4.27 11.95 -5.83
C PHE A 211 -5.42 11.72 -6.79
N SER A 212 -6.51 12.46 -6.63
CA SER A 212 -7.69 12.39 -7.49
C SER A 212 -7.66 13.52 -8.52
N SER A 213 -8.00 13.21 -9.77
CA SER A 213 -8.22 14.23 -10.80
C SER A 213 -9.62 14.85 -10.76
N TYR A 214 -10.46 14.45 -9.79
CA TYR A 214 -11.87 14.83 -9.68
C TYR A 214 -12.65 14.59 -10.99
N ASP A 215 -12.60 13.34 -11.48
CA ASP A 215 -13.16 12.89 -12.76
C ASP A 215 -12.66 13.71 -13.98
N GLY A 216 -11.37 14.03 -14.02
CA GLY A 216 -10.74 14.79 -15.11
C GLY A 216 -10.94 16.30 -15.07
N ARG A 217 -11.34 16.86 -13.93
CA ARG A 217 -11.33 18.32 -13.67
C ARG A 217 -9.92 18.83 -13.34
N GLY A 218 -8.98 17.93 -13.06
CA GLY A 218 -7.57 18.20 -12.82
C GLY A 218 -7.16 17.99 -11.35
N TYR A 219 -5.88 17.69 -11.16
CA TYR A 219 -5.27 17.56 -9.85
C TYR A 219 -5.15 18.93 -9.17
N ARG A 220 -5.52 19.03 -7.89
CA ARG A 220 -5.49 20.30 -7.14
C ARG A 220 -4.13 20.48 -6.47
N VAL A 221 -3.35 21.47 -6.93
CA VAL A 221 -2.03 21.81 -6.37
C VAL A 221 -2.05 22.00 -4.84
N ALA A 222 -3.14 22.53 -4.31
CA ALA A 222 -3.35 22.71 -2.87
C ALA A 222 -3.26 21.42 -2.04
N GLU A 223 -3.55 20.25 -2.64
CA GLU A 223 -3.54 18.92 -2.00
C GLU A 223 -2.21 18.17 -2.20
N ILE A 224 -1.37 18.67 -3.12
CA ILE A 224 -0.08 18.06 -3.49
C ILE A 224 1.06 18.77 -2.75
N THR A 225 1.22 20.08 -2.99
CA THR A 225 2.34 20.90 -2.47
C THR A 225 1.91 22.19 -1.75
N GLY A 226 0.60 22.48 -1.72
CA GLY A 226 0.08 23.68 -1.08
C GLY A 226 -0.20 23.53 0.42
N THR A 227 -0.86 24.53 0.99
CA THR A 227 -1.20 24.58 2.42
C THR A 227 -2.22 23.53 2.89
N GLY A 228 -2.78 22.73 1.98
CA GLY A 228 -3.67 21.59 2.27
C GLY A 228 -3.02 20.24 1.96
N ALA A 229 -1.68 20.19 1.91
CA ALA A 229 -0.92 18.95 1.95
C ALA A 229 -0.44 18.71 3.40
N PRO A 230 -0.44 17.46 3.89
CA PRO A 230 0.01 17.13 5.23
C PRO A 230 1.44 17.62 5.49
N SER A 231 1.73 18.02 6.72
CA SER A 231 3.05 18.54 7.11
C SER A 231 4.19 17.56 6.79
N TYR A 232 3.95 16.25 6.96
CA TYR A 232 4.90 15.18 6.65
C TYR A 232 5.18 14.98 5.16
N ARG A 233 4.37 15.58 4.25
CA ARG A 233 4.58 15.54 2.79
C ARG A 233 5.27 16.77 2.22
N GLN A 234 5.52 17.82 3.00
CA GLN A 234 5.94 19.12 2.43
C GLN A 234 7.32 19.13 1.74
N SER A 235 8.19 18.15 2.01
CA SER A 235 9.46 17.95 1.29
C SER A 235 9.37 16.94 0.15
N SER A 236 8.18 16.45 -0.19
CA SER A 236 7.91 15.41 -1.19
C SER A 236 7.12 15.98 -2.35
N LEU A 237 7.31 15.45 -3.56
CA LEU A 237 6.63 15.95 -4.77
C LEU A 237 6.76 17.46 -4.98
N VAL A 238 7.91 18.06 -4.68
CA VAL A 238 8.14 19.52 -4.73
C VAL A 238 7.86 20.14 -6.11
N ASN A 239 8.00 19.37 -7.19
CA ASN A 239 7.68 19.75 -8.58
C ASN A 239 6.22 19.46 -8.96
N GLY A 240 5.41 19.02 -8.01
CA GLY A 240 4.00 18.65 -8.15
C GLY A 240 3.80 17.22 -8.64
N ILE A 241 2.56 16.92 -9.08
CA ILE A 241 2.19 15.58 -9.55
C ILE A 241 2.95 15.18 -10.82
N TYR A 242 3.15 13.88 -11.05
CA TYR A 242 3.87 13.40 -12.23
C TYR A 242 3.13 13.71 -13.55
N ARG A 243 3.88 14.18 -14.55
CA ARG A 243 3.43 14.64 -15.88
C ARG A 243 4.14 13.90 -17.00
N GLN A 244 3.49 13.80 -18.15
CA GLN A 244 4.06 13.20 -19.35
C GLN A 244 5.03 14.15 -20.04
N GLY A 245 6.29 13.75 -20.20
CA GLY A 245 7.24 14.44 -21.08
C GLY A 245 8.55 14.81 -20.41
N VAL A 246 9.29 15.71 -21.06
CA VAL A 246 10.53 16.31 -20.54
C VAL A 246 10.28 17.79 -20.31
N GLU A 247 10.94 18.34 -19.30
CA GLU A 247 10.95 19.77 -19.01
C GLU A 247 11.46 20.57 -20.23
N THR A 248 10.54 21.17 -21.00
CA THR A 248 10.91 22.03 -22.14
C THR A 248 11.15 23.49 -21.74
N ASN A 249 10.85 23.86 -20.49
CA ASN A 249 11.03 25.20 -19.96
C ASN A 249 11.36 25.12 -18.45
N PRO A 250 12.59 25.48 -18.00
CA PRO A 250 13.02 25.38 -16.61
C PRO A 250 12.42 26.45 -15.68
N THR A 251 11.28 27.04 -16.06
CA THR A 251 10.63 28.12 -15.32
C THR A 251 9.34 27.61 -14.69
N MET A 252 9.43 27.17 -13.42
CA MET A 252 8.28 26.75 -12.62
C MET A 252 7.11 27.75 -12.72
N GLY A 253 5.89 27.25 -12.92
CA GLY A 253 4.66 28.04 -12.80
C GLY A 253 4.17 28.75 -14.07
N GLN A 254 4.78 28.55 -15.23
CA GLN A 254 4.11 28.82 -16.51
C GLN A 254 3.04 27.74 -16.76
N ALA A 255 2.01 28.07 -17.54
CA ALA A 255 1.01 27.10 -17.97
C ALA A 255 1.63 26.15 -19.01
N ASP A 256 2.11 24.99 -18.55
CA ASP A 256 2.68 23.96 -19.42
C ASP A 256 1.57 23.06 -20.00
N ASP A 257 1.65 22.80 -21.30
CA ASP A 257 0.66 22.07 -22.09
C ASP A 257 0.71 20.54 -21.88
N THR A 258 1.68 20.01 -21.13
CA THR A 258 1.81 18.57 -20.89
C THR A 258 0.69 18.02 -19.99
N PRO A 259 0.04 16.90 -20.38
CA PRO A 259 -0.94 16.26 -19.54
C PRO A 259 -0.28 15.58 -18.33
N ALA A 260 -0.92 15.71 -17.18
CA ALA A 260 -0.60 14.87 -16.03
C ALA A 260 -0.81 13.39 -16.38
N TRP A 261 0.02 12.49 -15.83
CA TRP A 261 -0.27 11.06 -15.91
C TRP A 261 -1.66 10.77 -15.32
N ASN A 262 -2.40 9.85 -15.94
CA ASN A 262 -3.77 9.50 -15.53
C ASN A 262 -4.70 10.73 -15.37
N GLN A 263 -4.58 11.75 -16.24
CA GLN A 263 -5.29 13.05 -16.17
C GLN A 263 -6.80 13.01 -15.83
N LYS A 264 -7.49 11.89 -16.11
CA LYS A 264 -8.94 11.73 -15.90
C LYS A 264 -9.34 10.77 -14.77
N THR A 265 -8.38 10.17 -14.07
CA THR A 265 -8.63 9.21 -12.99
C THR A 265 -7.88 9.65 -11.74
N TYR A 266 -6.76 9.01 -11.42
CA TYR A 266 -5.99 9.18 -10.20
C TYR A 266 -4.54 8.72 -10.38
N GLN A 267 -3.65 9.19 -9.51
CA GLN A 267 -2.31 8.64 -9.35
C GLN A 267 -2.17 7.96 -7.99
N LEU A 268 -1.54 6.80 -7.98
CA LEU A 268 -1.02 6.12 -6.80
C LEU A 268 0.51 6.15 -6.86
N ILE A 269 1.17 6.48 -5.75
CA ILE A 269 2.64 6.56 -5.65
C ILE A 269 3.08 5.87 -4.36
N SER A 270 3.88 4.82 -4.48
CA SER A 270 4.58 4.18 -3.37
C SER A 270 5.94 4.85 -3.13
N PRO A 271 6.35 5.07 -1.87
CA PRO A 271 7.66 5.62 -1.48
C PRO A 271 8.80 4.58 -1.55
N GLY A 272 8.62 3.50 -2.31
CA GLY A 272 9.68 2.54 -2.60
C GLY A 272 10.34 1.88 -1.38
N VAL A 273 11.61 1.52 -1.55
CA VAL A 273 12.46 0.82 -0.58
C VAL A 273 13.19 1.81 0.34
N ASP A 274 13.58 2.97 -0.18
CA ASP A 274 14.28 4.01 0.61
C ASP A 274 13.35 4.82 1.52
N THR A 275 12.03 4.66 1.37
CA THR A 275 10.93 5.31 2.11
C THR A 275 10.68 6.78 1.75
N PHE A 276 11.32 7.29 0.69
CA PHE A 276 11.11 8.63 0.18
C PHE A 276 10.19 8.62 -1.05
N TYR A 277 9.41 9.68 -1.20
CA TYR A 277 8.77 9.96 -2.48
C TYR A 277 9.72 10.82 -3.31
N GLY A 278 9.67 10.61 -4.62
CA GLY A 278 10.31 11.45 -5.61
C GLY A 278 9.91 12.93 -5.56
N GLU A 279 10.62 13.75 -6.34
CA GLU A 279 10.32 15.17 -6.46
C GLU A 279 9.09 15.44 -7.36
N GLY A 280 8.65 14.46 -8.13
CA GLY A 280 7.50 14.60 -9.03
C GLY A 280 7.82 15.43 -10.29
N GLY A 281 6.80 16.06 -10.88
CA GLY A 281 6.97 16.86 -12.10
C GLY A 281 7.12 16.02 -13.37
N TYR A 282 8.06 16.36 -14.26
CA TYR A 282 8.16 15.77 -15.60
C TYR A 282 8.80 14.38 -15.58
N TYR A 283 8.07 13.37 -16.08
CA TYR A 283 8.62 12.03 -16.26
C TYR A 283 8.32 11.43 -17.64
N LYS A 284 9.35 10.77 -18.18
CA LYS A 284 9.31 9.90 -19.36
C LYS A 284 9.64 8.47 -18.96
N ALA A 285 8.68 7.57 -19.18
CA ALA A 285 8.84 6.14 -18.90
C ALA A 285 9.97 5.45 -19.71
N ASP A 286 10.52 6.11 -20.73
CA ASP A 286 11.60 5.65 -21.60
C ASP A 286 12.95 6.36 -21.37
N ASP A 287 13.03 7.37 -20.48
CA ASP A 287 14.24 8.16 -20.23
C ASP A 287 14.68 8.10 -18.75
N THR A 288 15.46 7.06 -18.44
CA THR A 288 16.04 6.78 -17.13
C THR A 288 17.25 7.68 -16.80
N GLY A 289 17.57 8.65 -17.65
CA GLY A 289 18.82 9.42 -17.59
C GLY A 289 18.78 10.66 -16.71
N GLY A 290 17.60 11.28 -16.58
CA GLY A 290 17.39 12.56 -15.90
C GLY A 290 16.73 12.49 -14.52
N MET A 291 16.44 11.28 -14.03
CA MET A 291 15.68 11.07 -12.79
C MET A 291 16.50 11.36 -11.52
N ALA A 292 15.87 11.98 -10.53
CA ALA A 292 16.45 12.19 -9.20
C ALA A 292 16.76 10.83 -8.53
N GLN A 293 17.51 10.80 -7.44
CA GLN A 293 17.83 9.52 -6.81
C GLN A 293 16.62 8.92 -6.11
N GLU A 294 15.77 9.80 -5.57
CA GLU A 294 14.61 9.60 -4.73
C GLU A 294 13.39 9.08 -5.51
N ASP A 295 13.29 9.35 -6.82
CA ASP A 295 12.20 8.79 -7.63
C ASP A 295 12.44 7.29 -7.96
N ARG A 296 13.70 6.80 -7.93
CA ARG A 296 14.17 5.59 -8.66
C ARG A 296 13.64 4.24 -8.21
N ASP A 297 12.97 4.18 -7.07
CA ASP A 297 12.36 2.95 -6.58
C ASP A 297 10.87 3.07 -6.28
N ASN A 298 10.31 4.26 -6.49
CA ASN A 298 8.90 4.53 -6.37
C ASN A 298 8.13 3.70 -7.40
N LEU A 299 7.02 3.12 -6.97
CA LEU A 299 6.10 2.37 -7.85
C LEU A 299 4.85 3.21 -8.07
N THR A 300 4.32 3.22 -9.30
CA THR A 300 3.13 4.01 -9.64
C THR A 300 2.14 3.24 -10.51
N ASN A 301 0.90 3.74 -10.61
CA ASN A 301 -0.16 3.18 -11.46
C ASN A 301 -0.16 3.70 -12.91
N PHE A 302 0.92 4.36 -13.35
CA PHE A 302 1.04 4.89 -14.72
C PHE A 302 2.31 4.43 -15.46
N VAL A 303 3.24 3.78 -14.75
CA VAL A 303 4.50 3.25 -15.29
C VAL A 303 4.63 1.77 -14.94
N SER A 304 5.20 0.97 -15.85
CA SER A 304 5.35 -0.46 -15.65
C SER A 304 6.55 -0.78 -14.76
N GLY A 305 6.34 -0.83 -13.45
CA GLY A 305 7.36 -1.16 -12.46
C GLY A 305 7.83 0.09 -11.71
N LYS A 306 9.13 0.15 -11.41
CA LYS A 306 9.75 1.33 -10.82
C LYS A 306 9.82 2.45 -11.85
N LEU A 307 9.63 3.68 -11.40
CA LEU A 307 10.24 4.82 -12.07
C LEU A 307 11.75 4.54 -12.02
N ASN A 308 12.39 4.23 -13.15
CA ASN A 308 13.85 4.19 -13.26
C ASN A 308 14.30 5.27 -14.24
#